data_AF-F3CA81-F1
#
_entry.id   AF-F3CA81-F1
#
_cell.length_a   1.000
_cell.length_b   1.000
_cell.length_c   1.000
_cell.angle_alpha   90.00
_cell.angle_beta   90.00
_cell.angle_gamma   90.00
#
_symmetry.space_group_name_H-M   'P 1'
#
loop_
_entity.id
_entity.type
_entity.pdbx_description
1 polymer ?
#
loop_
_entity_poly.entity_id
_entity_poly.type
_entity_poly.pdbx_seq_one_letter_code
_entity_poly.pdbx_strand_id
1 'polypeptide(L)'
;MTLAQWLTEHPRRYTGLLITLTLVLLMSCLVCITFGAAPVPLNRVMDILMFKLFGASENPPLWTAGQETIVWLIRTPRVLLGVLAGAGLALIGSVLQAATRNPLADPHLLGATSGATLGAVIVVMHVGEVLGTLTLPLAAFVGSLVSLCLV
;
A
#
# COMPACT_ATOMS: atom_id res chain seq x y z
N MET A 1 31.62 -12.17 -6.03
CA MET A 1 31.09 -11.03 -5.27
C MET A 1 29.59 -11.21 -5.14
N THR A 2 29.09 -11.49 -3.94
CA THR A 2 27.63 -11.52 -3.71
C THR A 2 27.11 -10.08 -3.62
N LEU A 3 25.85 -9.83 -3.99
CA LEU A 3 25.22 -8.50 -3.94
C LEU A 3 25.40 -7.84 -2.55
N ALA A 4 25.28 -8.64 -1.49
CA ALA A 4 25.50 -8.21 -0.11
C ALA A 4 26.93 -7.70 0.15
N GLN A 5 27.96 -8.33 -0.42
CA GLN A 5 29.36 -7.89 -0.30
C GLN A 5 29.59 -6.55 -1.02
N TRP A 6 28.99 -6.34 -2.19
CA TRP A 6 29.10 -5.07 -2.91
C TRP A 6 28.44 -3.90 -2.17
N LEU A 7 27.28 -4.16 -1.52
CA LEU A 7 26.54 -3.18 -0.73
C LEU A 7 27.32 -2.72 0.51
N THR A 8 28.05 -3.61 1.18
CA THR A 8 28.88 -3.27 2.34
C THR A 8 30.18 -2.56 1.96
N GLU A 9 30.72 -2.83 0.77
CA GLU A 9 31.96 -2.19 0.28
C GLU A 9 31.74 -0.73 -0.16
N HIS A 10 30.51 -0.35 -0.56
CA HIS A 10 30.18 1.00 -1.04
C HIS A 10 29.03 1.64 -0.25
N PRO A 11 29.20 1.89 1.06
CA PRO A 11 28.11 2.35 1.93
C PRO A 11 27.48 3.65 1.44
N ARG A 12 28.28 4.57 0.87
CA ARG A 12 27.79 5.84 0.30
C ARG A 12 26.81 5.64 -0.88
N ARG A 13 27.03 4.63 -1.73
CA ARG A 13 26.15 4.35 -2.88
C ARG A 13 24.85 3.71 -2.43
N TYR A 14 24.92 2.79 -1.46
CA TYR A 14 23.73 2.16 -0.90
C TYR A 14 22.83 3.15 -0.16
N THR A 15 23.41 4.01 0.69
CA THR A 15 22.66 5.08 1.35
C THR A 15 22.03 6.03 0.33
N GLY A 16 22.77 6.39 -0.73
CA GLY A 16 22.24 7.20 -1.83
C GLY A 16 21.04 6.56 -2.54
N LEU A 17 21.09 5.24 -2.78
CA LEU A 17 19.98 4.50 -3.38
C LEU A 17 18.74 4.50 -2.48
N LEU A 18 18.90 4.23 -1.17
CA LEU A 18 17.79 4.22 -0.22
C LEU A 18 17.13 5.59 -0.09
N ILE A 19 17.93 6.66 -0.03
CA ILE A 19 17.41 8.04 -0.05
C ILE A 19 16.62 8.29 -1.32
N THR A 20 17.16 7.89 -2.48
CA THR A 20 16.50 8.08 -3.78
C THR A 20 15.16 7.34 -3.85
N LEU A 21 15.12 6.06 -3.45
CA LEU A 21 13.88 5.28 -3.43
C LEU A 21 12.84 5.86 -2.46
N THR A 22 13.28 6.35 -1.30
CA THR A 22 12.39 6.99 -0.33
C THR A 22 11.82 8.28 -0.89
N LEU A 23 12.63 9.11 -1.55
CA LEU A 23 12.15 10.32 -2.23
C LEU A 23 11.17 10.00 -3.36
N VAL A 24 11.48 8.98 -4.19
CA VAL A 24 10.58 8.52 -5.25
C VAL A 24 9.24 8.03 -4.67
N LEU A 25 9.26 7.29 -3.57
CA LEU A 25 8.05 6.85 -2.88
C LEU A 25 7.21 8.04 -2.39
N LEU A 26 7.84 9.01 -1.72
CA LEU A 26 7.16 10.21 -1.22
C LEU A 26 6.56 11.05 -2.37
N MET A 27 7.32 11.23 -3.46
CA MET A 27 6.84 11.92 -4.66
C MET A 27 5.68 11.16 -5.32
N SER A 28 5.75 9.82 -5.39
CA SER A 28 4.66 9.01 -5.90
C SER A 28 3.40 9.14 -5.04
N CYS A 29 3.53 9.14 -3.71
CA CYS A 29 2.39 9.35 -2.81
C CYS A 29 1.75 10.73 -3.04
N LEU A 30 2.58 11.77 -3.13
CA LEU A 30 2.14 13.13 -3.41
C LEU A 30 1.33 13.22 -4.71
N VAL A 31 1.89 12.65 -5.79
CA VAL A 31 1.24 12.59 -7.10
C VAL A 31 -0.09 11.84 -7.00
N CYS A 32 -0.12 10.66 -6.39
CA CYS A 32 -1.34 9.86 -6.23
C CYS A 32 -2.45 10.60 -5.45
N ILE A 33 -2.11 11.43 -4.45
CA ILE A 33 -3.09 12.23 -3.71
C ILE A 33 -3.64 13.39 -4.58
N THR A 34 -2.84 13.94 -5.49
CA THR A 34 -3.33 15.01 -6.39
C THR A 34 -4.24 14.51 -7.51
N PHE A 35 -4.00 13.30 -8.01
CA PHE A 35 -4.80 12.71 -9.08
C PHE A 35 -6.19 12.25 -8.61
N GLY A 36 -7.25 12.63 -9.33
CA GLY A 36 -8.61 12.15 -9.08
C GLY A 36 -9.67 12.89 -9.89
N ALA A 37 -10.92 12.43 -9.79
CA ALA A 37 -12.05 12.96 -10.58
C ALA A 37 -12.35 14.45 -10.31
N ALA A 38 -12.08 14.94 -9.10
CA ALA A 38 -12.14 16.35 -8.76
C ALA A 38 -10.72 16.95 -8.82
N PRO A 39 -10.43 17.91 -9.71
CA PRO A 39 -9.12 18.55 -9.75
C PRO A 39 -8.92 19.37 -8.48
N VAL A 40 -7.92 18.99 -7.67
CA VAL A 40 -7.47 19.74 -6.49
C VAL A 40 -6.03 20.14 -6.76
N PRO A 41 -5.71 21.45 -6.80
CA PRO A 41 -4.37 21.88 -7.15
C PRO A 41 -3.37 21.52 -6.03
N LEU A 42 -2.12 21.26 -6.43
CA LEU A 42 -1.08 20.72 -5.56
C LEU A 42 -0.83 21.56 -4.30
N ASN A 43 -0.90 22.89 -4.42
CA ASN A 43 -0.80 23.80 -3.29
C ASN A 43 -1.83 23.48 -2.20
N ARG A 44 -3.11 23.30 -2.57
CA ARG A 44 -4.18 22.95 -1.62
C ARG A 44 -3.98 21.60 -0.97
N VAL A 45 -3.45 20.62 -1.70
CA VAL A 45 -3.14 19.31 -1.13
C VAL A 45 -2.05 19.43 -0.06
N MET A 46 -1.02 20.26 -0.30
CA MET A 46 0.03 20.55 0.70
C MET A 46 -0.50 21.25 1.92
N ASP A 47 -1.32 22.29 1.73
CA ASP A 47 -1.91 23.03 2.84
C ASP A 47 -2.77 22.08 3.72
N ILE A 48 -3.63 21.26 3.11
CA ILE A 48 -4.50 20.30 3.82
C ILE A 48 -3.66 19.24 4.56
N LEU A 49 -2.64 18.66 3.92
CA LEU A 49 -1.79 17.65 4.56
C LEU A 49 -0.97 18.25 5.71
N MET A 50 -0.38 19.43 5.54
CA MET A 50 0.37 20.10 6.60
C MET A 50 -0.54 20.47 7.77
N PHE A 51 -1.75 20.96 7.50
CA PHE A 51 -2.74 21.25 8.54
C PHE A 51 -3.14 19.99 9.32
N LYS A 52 -3.44 18.88 8.64
CA LYS A 52 -3.87 17.64 9.30
C LYS A 52 -2.75 16.88 10.02
N LEU A 53 -1.51 16.96 9.53
CA LEU A 53 -0.37 16.25 10.12
C LEU A 53 0.33 17.05 11.21
N PHE A 54 0.46 18.37 11.04
CA PHE A 54 1.25 19.23 11.94
C PHE A 54 0.43 20.28 12.68
N GLY A 55 -0.87 20.41 12.38
CA GLY A 55 -1.73 21.43 12.98
C GLY A 55 -1.37 22.87 12.59
N ALA A 56 -0.57 23.06 11.53
CA ALA A 56 -0.14 24.37 11.07
C ALA A 56 -1.35 25.13 10.48
N SER A 57 -1.78 26.19 11.15
CA SER A 57 -2.99 26.95 10.82
C SER A 57 -2.70 28.14 9.92
N GLU A 58 -3.37 28.18 8.76
CA GLU A 58 -3.76 29.44 8.12
C GLU A 58 -5.23 29.70 8.47
N ASN A 59 -5.51 30.85 9.09
CA ASN A 59 -6.87 31.34 9.34
C ASN A 59 -7.11 32.55 8.42
N PRO A 60 -8.12 32.54 7.52
CA PRO A 60 -9.05 31.45 7.19
C PRO A 60 -8.45 30.38 6.26
N PRO A 61 -8.95 29.12 6.31
CA PRO A 61 -8.50 28.07 5.40
C PRO A 61 -8.85 28.44 3.96
N LEU A 62 -7.87 28.29 3.08
CA LEU A 62 -8.02 28.66 1.68
C LEU A 62 -8.67 27.55 0.82
N TRP A 63 -9.08 26.44 1.42
CA TRP A 63 -9.69 25.26 0.78
C TRP A 63 -11.15 25.07 1.21
N THR A 64 -11.92 24.32 0.41
CA THR A 64 -13.32 23.97 0.74
C THR A 64 -13.42 22.69 1.57
N ALA A 65 -14.50 22.53 2.35
CA ALA A 65 -14.76 21.31 3.13
C ALA A 65 -14.84 20.03 2.28
N GLY A 66 -15.31 20.16 1.02
CA GLY A 66 -15.30 19.06 0.05
C GLY A 66 -13.89 18.66 -0.37
N GLN A 67 -12.99 19.62 -0.61
CA GLN A 67 -11.58 19.34 -0.93
C GLN A 67 -10.87 18.65 0.23
N GLU A 68 -11.11 19.09 1.46
CA GLU A 68 -10.57 18.46 2.66
C GLU A 68 -11.01 17.00 2.79
N THR A 69 -12.32 16.73 2.61
CA THR A 69 -12.87 15.36 2.66
C THR A 69 -12.24 14.47 1.60
N ILE A 70 -12.13 14.96 0.35
CA ILE A 70 -11.53 14.21 -0.75
C ILE A 70 -10.06 13.89 -0.47
N VAL A 71 -9.27 14.87 -0.04
CA VAL A 71 -7.84 14.66 0.22
C VAL A 71 -7.64 13.75 1.42
N TRP A 72 -8.20 14.12 2.58
CA TRP A 72 -7.88 13.47 3.86
C TRP A 72 -8.64 12.16 4.10
N LEU A 73 -9.93 12.11 3.78
CA LEU A 73 -10.79 10.95 4.10
C LEU A 73 -10.87 9.93 2.96
N ILE A 74 -10.57 10.31 1.72
CA ILE A 74 -10.69 9.42 0.56
C ILE A 74 -9.31 9.06 -0.02
N ARG A 75 -8.50 10.06 -0.39
CA ARG A 75 -7.24 9.82 -1.13
C ARG A 75 -6.10 9.37 -0.24
N THR A 76 -5.83 10.07 0.86
CA THR A 76 -4.75 9.73 1.81
C THR A 76 -4.83 8.28 2.31
N PRO A 77 -5.97 7.78 2.83
CA PRO A 77 -6.05 6.39 3.30
C PRO A 77 -5.86 5.39 2.16
N ARG A 78 -6.38 5.68 0.96
CA ARG A 78 -6.20 4.80 -0.22
C ARG A 78 -4.73 4.71 -0.65
N VAL A 79 -4.01 5.83 -0.65
CA VAL A 79 -2.57 5.85 -0.98
C VAL A 79 -1.76 5.10 0.07
N LEU A 80 -2.07 5.31 1.36
CA LEU A 80 -1.42 4.58 2.45
C LEU A 80 -1.64 3.07 2.35
N LEU A 81 -2.88 2.63 2.07
CA LEU A 81 -3.18 1.22 1.82
C LEU A 81 -2.41 0.67 0.62
N GLY A 82 -2.26 1.45 -0.45
CA GLY A 82 -1.45 1.07 -1.61
C GLY A 82 0.02 0.86 -1.27
N VAL A 83 0.61 1.75 -0.46
CA VAL A 83 1.99 1.62 0.03
C VAL A 83 2.15 0.36 0.88
N LEU A 84 1.25 0.13 1.83
CA LEU A 84 1.29 -1.04 2.72
C LEU A 84 1.11 -2.36 1.95
N ALA A 85 0.17 -2.41 1.01
CA ALA A 85 -0.05 -3.57 0.17
C ALA A 85 1.16 -3.87 -0.74
N GLY A 86 1.72 -2.84 -1.38
CA GLY A 86 2.92 -2.97 -2.22
C GLY A 86 4.15 -3.42 -1.43
N ALA A 87 4.36 -2.86 -0.23
CA ALA A 87 5.42 -3.29 0.67
C ALA A 87 5.25 -4.75 1.11
N GLY A 88 4.02 -5.16 1.46
CA GLY A 88 3.71 -6.55 1.82
C GLY A 88 4.01 -7.53 0.67
N LEU A 89 3.62 -7.20 -0.57
CA LEU A 89 3.92 -8.00 -1.76
C LEU A 89 5.41 -8.08 -2.06
N ALA A 90 6.15 -6.97 -1.93
CA ALA A 90 7.59 -6.95 -2.12
C ALA A 90 8.32 -7.80 -1.07
N LEU A 91 7.89 -7.73 0.20
CA LEU A 91 8.43 -8.53 1.29
C LEU A 91 8.20 -10.02 1.07
N ILE A 92 6.95 -10.44 0.82
CA ILE A 92 6.65 -11.87 0.66
C ILE A 92 7.33 -12.45 -0.59
N GLY A 93 7.43 -11.68 -1.69
CA GLY A 93 8.19 -12.08 -2.88
C GLY A 93 9.67 -12.31 -2.55
N SER A 94 10.30 -11.37 -1.82
CA SER A 94 11.71 -11.53 -1.41
C SER A 94 11.93 -12.74 -0.49
N VAL A 95 11.02 -13.01 0.44
CA VAL A 95 11.07 -14.15 1.35
C VAL A 95 10.91 -15.46 0.58
N LEU A 96 9.95 -15.55 -0.34
CA LEU A 96 9.73 -16.75 -1.15
C LEU A 96 10.90 -17.03 -2.08
N GLN A 97 11.45 -16.01 -2.74
CA GLN A 97 12.64 -16.16 -3.59
C GLN A 97 13.84 -16.66 -2.77
N ALA A 98 14.02 -16.19 -1.55
CA ALA A 98 15.09 -16.65 -0.65
C ALA A 98 14.86 -18.10 -0.15
N ALA A 99 13.63 -18.42 0.27
CA ALA A 99 13.27 -19.74 0.81
C ALA A 99 13.37 -20.84 -0.27
N THR A 100 12.87 -20.57 -1.47
CA THR A 100 12.92 -21.49 -2.62
C THR A 100 14.26 -21.47 -3.34
N ARG A 101 15.10 -20.46 -3.08
CA ARG A 101 16.31 -20.16 -3.84
C ARG A 101 16.04 -20.04 -5.34
N ASN A 102 14.83 -19.61 -5.71
CA ASN A 102 14.40 -19.45 -7.09
C ASN A 102 13.99 -17.98 -7.33
N PRO A 103 14.74 -17.21 -8.14
CA PRO A 103 14.41 -15.81 -8.43
C PRO A 103 13.09 -15.65 -9.20
N LEU A 104 12.51 -16.73 -9.74
CA LEU A 104 11.21 -16.75 -10.41
C LEU A 104 10.04 -17.11 -9.48
N ALA A 105 10.31 -17.38 -8.19
CA ALA A 105 9.24 -17.69 -7.25
C ALA A 105 8.36 -16.46 -7.00
N ASP A 106 7.04 -16.67 -7.09
CA ASP A 106 6.03 -15.64 -6.90
C ASP A 106 4.90 -16.16 -5.99
N PRO A 107 4.43 -15.37 -4.99
CA PRO A 107 3.39 -15.78 -4.04
C PRO A 107 2.06 -16.16 -4.68
N HIS A 108 1.73 -15.62 -5.84
CA HIS A 108 0.48 -15.93 -6.55
C HIS A 108 0.48 -17.39 -7.04
N LEU A 109 1.64 -18.03 -7.18
CA LEU A 109 1.77 -19.43 -7.61
C LEU A 109 1.37 -20.44 -6.52
N LEU A 110 1.29 -20.03 -5.25
CA LEU A 110 0.95 -20.92 -4.12
C LEU A 110 -0.55 -20.96 -3.82
N GLY A 111 -1.39 -20.44 -4.72
CA GLY A 111 -2.86 -20.47 -4.56
C GLY A 111 -3.43 -19.44 -3.58
N ALA A 112 -2.59 -18.63 -2.91
CA ALA A 112 -3.03 -17.61 -1.96
C ALA A 112 -4.08 -16.64 -2.55
N THR A 113 -3.87 -16.17 -3.79
CA THR A 113 -4.81 -15.27 -4.47
C THR A 113 -6.13 -15.96 -4.80
N SER A 114 -6.10 -17.21 -5.26
CA SER A 114 -7.29 -18.00 -5.56
C SER A 114 -8.09 -18.35 -4.30
N GLY A 115 -7.41 -18.65 -3.19
CA GLY A 115 -8.04 -18.84 -1.89
C GLY A 115 -8.72 -17.57 -1.39
N ALA A 116 -8.05 -16.43 -1.53
CA ALA A 116 -8.61 -15.14 -1.15
C ALA A 116 -9.85 -14.75 -1.96
N THR A 117 -9.82 -14.94 -3.28
CA THR A 117 -10.97 -14.67 -4.14
C THR A 117 -12.13 -15.61 -3.84
N LEU A 118 -11.88 -16.90 -3.60
CA LEU A 118 -12.92 -17.85 -3.17
C LEU A 118 -13.60 -17.38 -1.87
N GLY A 119 -12.82 -17.02 -0.85
CA GLY A 119 -13.35 -16.51 0.42
C GLY A 119 -14.20 -15.25 0.25
N ALA A 120 -13.74 -14.30 -0.57
CA ALA A 120 -14.49 -13.09 -0.89
C ALA A 120 -15.80 -13.39 -1.64
N VAL A 121 -15.78 -14.28 -2.64
CA VAL A 121 -16.96 -14.67 -3.42
C VAL A 121 -18.00 -15.37 -2.56
N ILE A 122 -17.58 -16.26 -1.65
CA ILE A 122 -18.49 -16.92 -0.69
C ILE A 122 -19.22 -15.86 0.15
N VAL A 123 -18.50 -14.86 0.65
CA VAL A 123 -19.14 -13.79 1.43
C VAL A 123 -20.12 -12.98 0.61
N VAL A 124 -19.73 -12.54 -0.58
CA VAL A 124 -20.57 -11.70 -1.45
C VAL A 124 -21.83 -12.45 -1.90
N MET A 125 -21.73 -13.75 -2.19
CA MET A 125 -22.85 -14.51 -2.77
C MET A 125 -23.74 -15.20 -1.74
N HIS A 126 -23.21 -15.61 -0.58
CA HIS A 126 -23.93 -16.50 0.34
C HIS A 126 -23.99 -16.03 1.80
N VAL A 127 -23.02 -15.26 2.30
CA VAL A 127 -22.95 -14.90 3.73
C VAL A 127 -23.50 -13.49 3.99
N GLY A 128 -23.19 -12.53 3.13
CA GLY A 128 -23.47 -11.11 3.38
C GLY A 128 -22.57 -10.51 4.48
N GLU A 129 -22.94 -9.34 4.99
CA GLU A 129 -22.14 -8.55 5.95
C GLU A 129 -22.43 -8.92 7.42
N VAL A 130 -21.94 -10.07 7.88
CA VAL A 130 -22.17 -10.54 9.26
C VAL A 130 -21.39 -9.71 10.31
N LEU A 131 -20.15 -9.33 10.00
CA LEU A 131 -19.27 -8.50 10.83
C LEU A 131 -19.10 -7.08 10.25
N GLY A 132 -20.06 -6.64 9.43
CA GLY A 132 -19.98 -5.38 8.69
C GLY A 132 -18.81 -5.36 7.70
N THR A 133 -18.11 -4.23 7.61
CA THR A 133 -17.02 -3.98 6.65
C THR A 133 -15.81 -4.90 6.79
N LEU A 134 -15.67 -5.62 7.92
CA LEU A 134 -14.58 -6.57 8.16
C LEU A 134 -14.86 -7.97 7.61
N THR A 135 -16.11 -8.30 7.29
CA THR A 135 -16.49 -9.66 6.87
C THR A 135 -15.73 -10.10 5.62
N LEU A 136 -15.70 -9.23 4.60
CA LEU A 136 -15.08 -9.54 3.31
C LEU A 136 -13.55 -9.64 3.41
N PRO A 137 -12.82 -8.68 4.01
CA PRO A 137 -11.37 -8.82 4.22
C PRO A 137 -10.99 -10.06 5.03
N LEU A 138 -11.73 -10.38 6.09
CA LEU A 138 -11.45 -11.55 6.92
C LEU A 138 -11.70 -12.86 6.17
N ALA A 139 -12.78 -12.96 5.40
CA ALA A 139 -13.03 -14.15 4.60
C ALA A 139 -12.00 -14.34 3.49
N ALA A 140 -11.58 -13.26 2.82
CA ALA A 140 -10.48 -13.32 1.85
C ALA A 140 -9.18 -13.78 2.52
N PHE A 141 -8.87 -13.27 3.72
CA PHE A 141 -7.69 -13.68 4.47
C PHE A 141 -7.74 -15.16 4.87
N VAL A 142 -8.86 -15.62 5.44
CA VAL A 142 -9.05 -17.02 5.83
C VAL A 142 -8.99 -17.94 4.61
N GLY A 143 -9.63 -17.57 3.50
CA GLY A 143 -9.58 -18.33 2.25
C GLY A 143 -8.15 -18.48 1.71
N SER A 144 -7.35 -17.41 1.78
CA SER A 144 -5.92 -17.47 1.44
C SER A 144 -5.14 -18.41 2.36
N LEU A 145 -5.37 -18.34 3.67
CA LEU A 145 -4.69 -19.19 4.65
C LEU A 145 -5.01 -20.67 4.43
N VAL A 146 -6.29 -20.99 4.21
CA VAL A 146 -6.71 -22.37 3.93
C VAL A 146 -6.04 -22.89 2.67
N SER A 147 -5.99 -22.11 1.59
CA SER A 147 -5.29 -22.52 0.36
C SER A 147 -3.81 -22.77 0.60
N LEU A 148 -3.15 -21.91 1.39
CA LEU A 148 -1.72 -22.05 1.67
C LEU A 148 -1.41 -23.27 2.55
N CYS A 149 -2.30 -23.62 3.47
CA CYS A 149 -2.14 -24.81 4.32
C CYS A 149 -2.35 -26.14 3.57
N LEU A 150 -3.07 -26.12 2.45
CA LEU A 150 -3.38 -27.32 1.66
C LEU A 150 -2.26 -27.69 0.67
N VAL A 151 -1.40 -26.73 0.32
CA VAL A 151 -0.28 -26.89 -0.63
C VAL A 151 1.01 -27.15 0.13
#